data_AF-A0A819VN15-F1
#
_entry.id   AF-A0A819VN15-F1
#
_cell.length_a   1.000
_cell.length_b   1.000
_cell.length_c   1.000
_cell.angle_alpha   90.00
_cell.angle_beta   90.00
_cell.angle_gamma   90.00
#
_symmetry.space_group_name_H-M   'P 1'
#
loop_
_entity.id
_entity.type
_entity.pdbx_description
1 polymer ?
#
loop_
_entity_poly.entity_id
_entity_poly.type
_entity_poly.pdbx_seq_one_letter_code
_entity_poly.pdbx_strand_id
1 'polypeptide(L)' 'NGNLECNNGSEAANQQTRVATYERIRSCFGLGPPTINPTC' A
#
# COMPACT_ATOMS: atom_id res chain seq x y z
N ASN A 1 -5.85 5.75 8.71
CA ASN A 1 -7.29 5.66 8.39
C ASN A 1 -7.77 4.22 8.28
N GLY A 2 -7.45 3.36 9.27
CA GLY A 2 -7.70 1.93 9.13
C GLY A 2 -9.18 1.58 8.89
N ASN A 3 -10.10 2.25 9.58
CA ASN A 3 -11.54 2.01 9.41
C ASN A 3 -12.11 2.44 8.05
N LEU A 4 -11.46 3.41 7.37
CA LEU A 4 -11.93 3.91 6.08
C LEU A 4 -11.23 3.24 4.90
N GLU A 5 -9.96 2.87 5.06
CA GLU A 5 -9.13 2.36 3.96
C GLU A 5 -8.98 0.83 3.97
N CYS A 6 -9.22 0.16 5.10
CA CYS A 6 -9.11 -1.30 5.24
C CYS A 6 -10.50 -1.97 5.27
N ASN A 7 -10.56 -3.30 5.14
CA ASN A 7 -11.80 -4.09 5.26
C ASN A 7 -12.99 -3.58 4.39
N ASN A 8 -12.72 -3.19 3.14
CA ASN A 8 -13.71 -2.60 2.23
C ASN A 8 -14.32 -1.27 2.73
N GLY A 9 -13.59 -0.51 3.54
CA GLY A 9 -13.98 0.83 3.90
C GLY A 9 -14.15 1.74 2.67
N SER A 10 -14.86 2.85 2.85
CA SER A 10 -15.24 3.78 1.77
C SER A 10 -14.05 4.40 1.02
N GLU A 11 -12.85 4.33 1.60
CA GLU A 11 -11.61 4.87 1.06
C GLU A 11 -10.59 3.77 0.70
N ALA A 12 -11.01 2.54 0.39
CA ALA A 12 -10.09 1.46 0.00
C ALA A 12 -9.13 1.84 -1.14
N ALA A 13 -9.53 2.74 -2.05
CA ALA A 13 -8.67 3.28 -3.10
C ALA A 13 -7.45 4.07 -2.57
N ASN A 14 -7.56 4.70 -1.40
CA ASN A 14 -6.44 5.41 -0.77
C ASN A 14 -5.35 4.42 -0.34
N GLN A 15 -5.72 3.26 0.20
CA GLN A 15 -4.77 2.21 0.55
C GLN A 15 -4.04 1.70 -0.70
N GLN A 16 -4.73 1.51 -1.83
CA GLN A 16 -4.10 1.09 -3.08
C GLN A 16 -3.04 2.10 -3.55
N THR A 17 -3.34 3.40 -3.42
CA THR A 17 -2.40 4.48 -3.75
C THR A 17 -1.16 4.45 -2.85
N ARG A 18 -1.34 4.16 -1.55
CA ARG A 18 -0.23 4.01 -0.60
C ARG A 18 0.65 2.80 -0.94
N VAL A 19 0.05 1.66 -1.28
CA VAL A 19 0.77 0.44 -1.69
C VAL A 19 1.58 0.71 -2.96
N ALA A 20 0.97 1.27 -3.99
CA ALA A 20 1.67 1.61 -5.24
C ALA A 20 2.84 2.58 -5.02
N THR A 21 2.65 3.58 -4.14
CA THR A 21 3.72 4.52 -3.78
C THR A 21 4.86 3.82 -3.07
N TYR A 22 4.55 2.93 -2.13
CA TYR A 22 5.53 2.14 -1.40
C TYR A 22 6.35 1.25 -2.35
N GLU A 23 5.71 0.53 -3.26
CA GLU A 23 6.36 -0.31 -4.27
C GLU A 23 7.30 0.51 -5.17
N ARG A 24 6.83 1.66 -5.67
CA ARG A 24 7.66 2.58 -6.46
C ARG A 24 8.91 3.00 -5.70
N ILE A 25 8.76 3.42 -4.45
CA ILE A 25 9.90 3.86 -3.62
C ILE A 25 10.89 2.71 -3.42
N ARG A 26 10.43 1.50 -3.08
CA ARG A 26 11.30 0.33 -2.94
C ARG A 26 12.09 0.05 -4.21
N SER A 27 11.45 0.16 -5.37
CA SER A 27 12.12 -0.01 -6.67
C SER A 27 13.22 1.04 -6.87
N CYS A 28 12.98 2.30 -6.50
CA CYS A 28 14.00 3.35 -6.60
C CYS A 28 15.24 3.06 -5.72
N PHE A 29 15.05 2.39 -4.58
CA PHE A 29 16.14 2.02 -3.68
C PHE A 29 16.74 0.62 -3.93
N GLY A 30 16.29 -0.10 -4.96
CA GLY A 30 16.77 -1.45 -5.25
C GLY A 30 16.38 -2.49 -4.19
N LEU A 31 15.34 -2.24 -3.39
CA LEU A 31 14.89 -3.12 -2.30
C LEU A 31 14.03 -4.30 -2.78
N GLY A 32 13.72 -4.35 -4.08
CA GLY A 32 12.81 -5.33 -4.66
C GLY A 32 11.36 -5.19 -4.17
N PRO A 33 10.47 -6.11 -4.54
CA PRO A 33 9.07 -6.08 -4.11
C PRO A 33 8.92 -6.24 -2.59
N PRO A 34 7.77 -5.86 -2.01
CA PRO A 34 7.47 -6.11 -0.60
C PRO A 34 7.58 -7.61 -0.26
N THR A 35 8.18 -7.92 0.89
CA THR A 35 8.27 -9.31 1.41
C THR A 35 7.09 -9.67 2.32
N ILE A 36 6.29 -8.68 2.70
CA ILE A 36 5.06 -8.82 3.48
C ILE A 36 3.93 -8.13 2.73
N ASN A 37 2.69 -8.56 2.99
CA ASN A 37 1.53 -7.90 2.41
C ASN A 37 1.46 -6.44 2.89
N PRO A 38 1.60 -5.43 2.00
CA PRO A 38 1.56 -4.02 2.38
C PRO A 38 0.14 -3.50 2.56
N THR A 39 -0.88 -4.33 2.29
CA THR A 39 -2.28 -3.97 2.51
C THR A 39 -2.67 -4.18 3.96
N CYS A 40 -3.58 -3.33 4.42
CA CYS A 40 -4.59 -3.70 5.40
C CYS A 40 -5.90 -3.99 4.66
#